data_AF-A0A101GG10-F1
#
_entry.id   AF-A0A101GG10-F1
#
_cell.length_a   1.000
_cell.length_b   1.000
_cell.length_c   1.000
_cell.angle_alpha   90.00
_cell.angle_beta   90.00
_cell.angle_gamma   90.00
#
_symmetry.space_group_name_H-M   'P 1'
#
loop_
_entity.id
_entity.type
_entity.pdbx_description
1 polymer ?
#
loop_
_entity_poly.entity_id
_entity_poly.type
_entity_poly.pdbx_seq_one_letter_code
_entity_poly.pdbx_strand_id
1 'polypeptide(L)'
;MNMGPKEFAVRTGKPEKTIIAVLKGESSITPDMAVLFESVTRIPARFWMNKQRSYDEYLARKRQLALIDEEMNKNGNETIKHESQQVL
;
A
#
# COMPACT_ATOMS: atom_id res chain seq x y z
N MET A 1 -13.88 -2.34 21.40
CA MET A 1 -13.84 -0.87 21.21
C MET A 1 -14.98 -0.50 20.29
N ASN A 2 -15.87 0.40 20.68
CA ASN A 2 -16.93 0.93 19.81
C ASN A 2 -16.59 2.39 19.45
N MET A 3 -15.53 2.58 18.65
CA MET A 3 -15.03 3.89 18.24
C MET A 3 -15.04 3.99 16.72
N GLY A 4 -15.69 5.03 16.18
CA GLY A 4 -15.70 5.32 14.75
C GLY A 4 -14.49 6.14 14.28
N PRO A 5 -14.26 6.27 12.96
CA PRO A 5 -13.16 7.05 12.39
C PRO A 5 -13.13 8.51 12.86
N LYS A 6 -14.30 9.15 12.97
CA LYS A 6 -14.45 10.51 13.48
C LYS A 6 -13.92 10.66 14.90
N GLU A 7 -14.31 9.75 15.79
CA GLU A 7 -13.87 9.79 17.18
C GLU A 7 -12.37 9.47 17.31
N PHE A 8 -11.87 8.54 16.49
CA PHE A 8 -10.45 8.23 16.44
C PHE A 8 -9.60 9.42 15.97
N ALA A 9 -10.08 10.17 14.98
CA ALA A 9 -9.45 11.39 14.49
C ALA A 9 -9.32 12.46 15.58
N VAL A 10 -10.40 12.68 16.34
CA VAL A 10 -10.39 13.63 17.48
C VAL A 10 -9.38 13.20 18.53
N ARG A 11 -9.34 11.91 18.92
CA ARG A 11 -8.44 11.41 19.97
C ARG A 11 -6.96 11.42 19.56
N THR A 12 -6.67 11.27 18.26
CA THR A 12 -5.29 11.31 17.72
C THR A 12 -4.84 12.73 17.33
N GLY A 13 -5.74 13.73 17.36
CA GLY A 13 -5.44 15.08 16.90
C GLY A 13 -5.17 15.17 15.39
N LYS A 14 -5.64 14.19 14.61
CA LYS A 14 -5.46 14.14 13.16
C LYS A 14 -6.77 14.47 12.43
N PRO A 15 -6.72 15.05 11.22
CA PRO A 15 -7.91 15.23 10.42
C PRO A 15 -8.61 13.89 10.14
N GLU A 16 -9.94 13.86 10.19
CA GLU A 16 -10.71 12.63 9.89
C GLU A 16 -10.39 12.08 8.49
N LYS A 17 -10.20 12.98 7.50
CA LYS A 17 -9.75 12.60 6.16
C LYS A 17 -8.43 11.81 6.16
N THR A 18 -7.51 12.13 7.07
CA THR A 18 -6.22 11.44 7.19
C THR A 18 -6.43 10.04 7.75
N ILE A 19 -7.27 9.90 8.78
CA ILE A 19 -7.64 8.58 9.31
C ILE A 19 -8.31 7.72 8.23
N ILE A 20 -9.25 8.29 7.47
CA ILE A 20 -9.93 7.59 6.39
C ILE A 20 -8.93 7.14 5.30
N ALA A 21 -8.00 8.01 4.89
CA ALA A 21 -6.98 7.65 3.90
C ALA A 21 -6.09 6.50 4.39
N VAL A 22 -5.72 6.49 5.68
CA VAL A 22 -4.98 5.37 6.29
C VAL A 22 -5.81 4.09 6.26
N LEU A 23 -7.09 4.14 6.65
CA LEU A 23 -7.99 2.98 6.64
C LEU A 23 -8.22 2.40 5.24
N LYS A 24 -8.18 3.26 4.21
CA LYS A 24 -8.27 2.85 2.80
C LYS A 24 -6.94 2.37 2.20
N GLY A 25 -5.83 2.49 2.94
CA GLY A 25 -4.48 2.20 2.43
C GLY A 25 -3.97 3.22 1.41
N GLU A 26 -4.57 4.42 1.36
CA GLU A 26 -4.16 5.56 0.52
C GLU A 26 -3.06 6.39 1.19
N SER A 27 -2.87 6.24 2.50
CA SER A 27 -1.82 6.91 3.27
C SER A 27 -1.16 5.94 4.24
N SER A 28 0.17 6.04 4.35
CA SER A 28 0.95 5.19 5.25
C SER A 28 0.83 5.62 6.71
N ILE A 29 0.93 4.64 7.61
CA ILE A 29 1.15 4.88 9.04
C ILE A 29 2.64 5.20 9.24
N THR A 30 2.96 6.45 9.51
CA THR A 30 4.32 6.87 9.89
C THR A 30 4.64 6.47 11.34
N PRO A 31 5.92 6.48 11.77
CA PRO A 31 6.29 6.22 13.16
C PRO A 31 5.54 7.11 14.16
N ASP A 32 5.43 8.42 13.89
CA ASP A 32 4.69 9.35 14.76
C ASP A 32 3.20 9.02 14.82
N MET A 33 2.60 8.60 13.70
CA MET A 33 1.22 8.13 13.65
C MET A 33 1.03 6.85 14.48
N ALA A 34 1.99 5.92 14.43
CA ALA A 34 1.95 4.69 15.21
C ALA A 34 1.96 4.96 16.72
N VAL A 35 2.76 5.94 17.18
CA VAL A 35 2.78 6.38 18.59
C VAL A 35 1.44 7.02 18.99
N LEU A 36 0.85 7.85 18.12
CA LEU A 36 -0.49 8.40 18.36
C LEU A 36 -1.57 7.32 18.39
N PHE A 37 -1.47 6.30 17.53
CA PHE A 37 -2.43 5.21 17.51
C PHE A 37 -2.29 4.35 18.77
N GLU A 38 -1.08 4.14 19.27
CA GLU A 38 -0.85 3.46 20.54
C GLU A 38 -1.50 4.19 21.71
N SER A 39 -1.38 5.51 21.82
CA SER A 39 -1.95 6.26 22.94
C SER A 39 -3.48 6.12 23.02
N VAL A 40 -4.15 6.01 21.88
CA VAL A 40 -5.62 5.92 21.77
C VAL A 40 -6.12 4.48 21.85
N THR A 41 -5.46 3.54 21.16
CA THR A 41 -5.92 2.13 21.05
C THR A 41 -5.35 1.24 22.14
N ARG A 42 -4.27 1.67 22.82
CA ARG A 42 -3.45 0.87 23.73
C ARG A 42 -2.82 -0.36 23.06
N ILE A 43 -2.72 -0.35 21.73
CA ILE A 43 -2.00 -1.34 20.94
C ILE A 43 -0.61 -0.77 20.63
N PRO A 44 0.49 -1.48 20.96
CA PRO A 44 1.85 -0.95 20.80
C PRO A 44 2.14 -0.42 19.39
N ALA A 45 2.89 0.69 19.27
CA ALA A 45 3.29 1.30 18.01
C ALA A 45 3.96 0.30 17.05
N ARG A 46 4.74 -0.65 17.59
CA ARG A 46 5.37 -1.72 16.82
C ARG A 46 4.36 -2.58 16.04
N PHE A 47 3.14 -2.76 16.55
CA PHE A 47 2.09 -3.51 15.86
C PHE A 47 1.69 -2.79 14.57
N TRP A 48 1.43 -1.49 14.67
CA TRP A 48 1.06 -0.65 13.53
C TRP A 48 2.19 -0.57 12.50
N MET A 49 3.43 -0.39 12.96
CA MET A 49 4.61 -0.39 12.09
C MET A 49 4.81 -1.73 11.36
N ASN A 50 4.56 -2.86 12.04
CA ASN A 50 4.62 -4.17 11.40
C ASN A 50 3.54 -4.34 10.34
N LYS A 51 2.31 -3.85 10.59
CA LYS A 51 1.23 -3.85 9.59
C LYS A 51 1.58 -3.00 8.37
N GLN A 52 2.13 -1.80 8.59
CA GLN A 52 2.59 -0.94 7.50
C GLN A 52 3.67 -1.64 6.67
N ARG A 53 4.70 -2.20 7.33
CA ARG A 53 5.79 -2.92 6.65
C ARG A 53 5.27 -4.09 5.80
N SER A 54 4.39 -4.92 6.35
CA SER A 54 3.82 -6.05 5.60
C SER A 54 2.99 -5.60 4.40
N TYR A 55 2.27 -4.48 4.51
CA TYR A 55 1.50 -3.92 3.39
C TYR A 55 2.42 -3.35 2.30
N ASP A 56 3.48 -2.63 2.69
CA ASP A 56 4.47 -2.08 1.76
C ASP A 56 5.20 -3.20 0.99
N GLU A 57 5.56 -4.29 1.68
CA GLU A 57 6.15 -5.49 1.09
C GLU A 57 5.19 -6.14 0.08
N TYR A 58 3.90 -6.27 0.43
CA TYR A 58 2.89 -6.79 -0.47
C TYR A 58 2.75 -5.93 -1.74
N LEU A 59 2.68 -4.60 -1.61
CA LEU A 59 2.62 -3.70 -2.75
C LEU A 59 3.88 -3.76 -3.61
N ALA A 60 5.06 -3.89 -3.00
CA ALA A 60 6.31 -4.06 -3.72
C ALA A 60 6.32 -5.34 -4.57
N ARG A 61 5.90 -6.47 -3.99
CA ARG A 61 5.75 -7.74 -4.74
C ARG A 61 4.75 -7.63 -5.87
N LYS A 62 3.60 -7.00 -5.63
CA LYS A 62 2.56 -6.81 -6.65
C LYS A 62 3.09 -5.97 -7.82
N ARG A 63 3.82 -4.89 -7.54
CA ARG A 63 4.45 -4.07 -8.58
C ARG A 63 5.50 -4.86 -9.36
N GLN A 64 6.33 -5.64 -8.68
CA GLN A 64 7.33 -6.48 -9.34
C GLN A 64 6.70 -7.48 -10.32
N LEU A 65 5.62 -8.14 -9.92
CA LEU A 65 4.91 -9.08 -10.78
C LEU A 65 4.27 -8.40 -11.99
N ALA A 66 3.70 -7.20 -11.82
CA ALA A 66 3.13 -6.44 -12.93
C ALA A 66 4.20 -6.01 -13.95
N LEU A 67 5.39 -5.59 -13.48
CA LEU A 67 6.50 -5.25 -14.37
C LEU A 67 6.96 -6.46 -15.19
N ILE A 68 7.09 -7.62 -14.56
CA ILE A 68 7.45 -8.86 -15.25
C ILE A 68 6.41 -9.20 -16.31
N ASP A 69 5.11 -9.13 -16.00
CA ASP A 69 4.04 -9.40 -16.95
C ASP A 69 4.07 -8.43 -18.15
N GLU A 70 4.28 -7.13 -17.88
CA GLU A 70 4.45 -6.13 -18.94
C GLU A 70 5.66 -6.40 -19.84
N GLU A 71 6.80 -6.80 -19.27
CA GLU A 71 8.01 -7.15 -20.02
C GLU A 71 7.79 -8.40 -20.89
N MET A 72 7.17 -9.44 -20.34
CA MET A 72 6.86 -10.67 -21.07
C MET A 72 5.91 -10.41 -22.26
N ASN A 73 4.89 -9.56 -22.06
CA ASN A 73 3.94 -9.19 -23.10
C ASN A 73 4.55 -8.32 -24.21
N LYS A 74 5.52 -7.44 -23.88
CA LYS A 74 6.27 -6.67 -24.88
C LYS A 74 7.14 -7.57 -25.76
N ASN A 75 7.91 -8.46 -25.14
CA ASN A 75 8.83 -9.35 -25.85
C ASN A 75 8.10 -10.33 -26.80
N GLY A 76 6.92 -10.83 -26.40
CA GLY A 76 6.08 -11.66 -27.26
C GLY A 76 5.58 -10.91 -28.51
N ASN A 77 5.20 -9.63 -28.37
CA ASN A 77 4.75 -8.80 -29.49
C ASN A 77 5.89 -8.42 -30.45
N GLU A 78 7.12 -8.25 -29.95
CA GLU A 78 8.29 -7.95 -30.78
C GLU A 78 8.75 -9.18 -31.58
N THR A 79 8.67 -10.37 -30.99
CA THR A 79 9.02 -11.63 -31.66
C THR A 79 8.10 -11.91 -32.85
N ILE A 80 6.77 -11.72 -32.67
CA ILE A 80 5.79 -11.87 -33.76
C ILE A 80 6.03 -10.86 -34.90
N LYS A 81 6.41 -9.61 -34.58
CA LYS A 81 6.73 -8.59 -35.60
C LYS A 81 7.98 -8.93 -36.39
N HIS A 82 9.00 -9.47 -35.74
CA HIS A 82 10.26 -9.83 -36.39
C HIS A 82 10.10 -11.05 -37.31
N GLU A 83 9.34 -12.06 -36.90
CA GLU A 83 9.03 -13.23 -37.74
C GLU A 83 8.16 -12.85 -38.95
N SER A 84 7.20 -11.94 -38.77
CA SER A 84 6.34 -11.46 -39.87
C SER A 84 7.09 -10.66 -40.95
N GLN A 85 8.28 -10.13 -40.65
CA GLN A 85 9.13 -9.42 -41.63
C GLN A 85 10.13 -10.33 -42.35
N GLN A 86 10.35 -11.56 -41.86
CA GLN A 86 11.24 -12.53 -42.53
C GLN A 86 10.51 -13.45 -43.51
N VAL A 87 9.18 -13.40 -43.58
CA VAL A 87 8.35 -14.25 -44.47
C VAL A 87 7.87 -13.48 -45.73
N LEU A 88 8.50 -12.35 -46.06
CA LEU A 88 8.32 -11.60 -47.32
C LEU A 88 9.64 -11.51 -48.08
#